data_AF-A0A8J6NSZ8-F1
#
_entry.id   AF-A0A8J6NSZ8-F1
#
_cell.length_a   1.000
_cell.length_b   1.000
_cell.length_c   1.000
_cell.angle_alpha   90.00
_cell.angle_beta   90.00
_cell.angle_gamma   90.00
#
_symmetry.space_group_name_H-M   'P 1'
#
loop_
_entity.id
_entity.type
_entity.pdbx_description
1 polymer ?
#
loop_
_entity_poly.entity_id
_entity_poly.type
_entity_poly.pdbx_seq_one_letter_code
_entity_poly.pdbx_strand_id
1 'polypeptide(L)'
;MHRLRAIFLMIFWSCLISQTSWAANAYVTDSFRINLRRGPSTENKILKFLPSGYPVEILETQEGWCFVHASDDKQDSIKGWVLSRYLIDRLPWEYQTKSLLQENEMLKKKLARIENKWEAALKQQTDKYQKL
;
A
#
# COMPACT_ATOMS: atom_id res chain seq x y z
N MET A 1 -51.91 9.72 -38.50
CA MET A 1 -50.89 10.56 -37.81
C MET A 1 -50.76 10.29 -36.31
N HIS A 2 -51.85 9.99 -35.57
CA HIS A 2 -51.77 9.72 -34.11
C HIS A 2 -51.02 8.43 -33.73
N ARG A 3 -51.18 7.35 -34.51
CA ARG A 3 -50.48 6.07 -34.25
C ARG A 3 -48.96 6.17 -34.44
N LEU A 4 -48.48 6.97 -35.39
CA LEU A 4 -47.05 7.22 -35.62
C LEU A 4 -46.42 8.04 -34.47
N ARG A 5 -47.15 9.03 -33.95
CA ARG A 5 -46.72 9.84 -32.79
C ARG A 5 -46.62 9.01 -31.51
N ALA A 6 -47.55 8.08 -31.29
CA ALA A 6 -47.53 7.19 -30.13
C ALA A 6 -46.34 6.22 -30.15
N ILE A 7 -45.99 5.68 -31.32
CA ILE A 7 -44.82 4.80 -31.50
C ILE A 7 -43.53 5.57 -31.22
N PHE A 8 -43.42 6.82 -31.71
CA PHE A 8 -42.24 7.67 -31.46
C PHE A 8 -42.07 8.01 -29.97
N LEU A 9 -43.19 8.27 -29.25
CA LEU A 9 -43.18 8.52 -27.82
C LEU A 9 -42.79 7.27 -27.00
N MET A 10 -43.20 6.06 -27.42
CA MET A 10 -42.79 4.80 -26.78
C MET A 10 -41.29 4.52 -26.95
N ILE A 11 -40.73 4.75 -28.14
CA ILE A 11 -39.29 4.55 -28.39
C ILE A 11 -38.47 5.55 -27.57
N PHE A 12 -38.94 6.79 -27.47
CA PHE A 12 -38.32 7.80 -26.62
C PHE A 12 -38.34 7.39 -25.14
N TRP A 13 -39.48 6.91 -24.63
CA TRP A 13 -39.61 6.43 -23.24
C TRP A 13 -38.68 5.24 -22.95
N SER A 14 -38.54 4.32 -23.91
CA SER A 14 -37.65 3.16 -23.79
C SER A 14 -36.16 3.55 -23.74
N CYS A 15 -35.77 4.69 -24.32
CA CYS A 15 -34.38 5.13 -24.35
C CYS A 15 -33.95 5.81 -23.03
N LEU A 16 -34.88 6.41 -22.28
CA LEU A 16 -34.59 7.03 -20.98
C LEU A 16 -34.33 6.02 -19.86
N ILE A 17 -34.75 4.75 -20.01
CA ILE A 17 -34.60 3.72 -18.96
C ILE A 17 -33.21 3.04 -19.02
N SER A 18 -32.45 3.23 -20.10
CA SER A 18 -31.18 2.53 -20.35
C SER A 18 -29.93 3.28 -19.89
N GLN A 19 -30.03 4.14 -18.88
CA GLN A 19 -28.83 4.71 -18.26
C GLN A 19 -28.17 3.67 -17.35
N THR A 20 -27.26 2.87 -17.91
CA THR A 20 -26.37 2.04 -17.10
C THR A 20 -25.41 2.96 -16.34
N SER A 21 -25.54 2.99 -15.01
CA SER A 21 -24.63 3.73 -14.15
C SER A 21 -23.23 3.11 -14.22
N TRP A 22 -22.20 3.92 -14.50
CA TRP A 22 -20.80 3.50 -14.38
C TRP A 22 -20.39 3.47 -12.91
N ALA A 23 -20.57 2.31 -12.27
CA ALA A 23 -19.97 2.05 -10.97
C ALA A 23 -18.53 1.56 -11.17
N ALA A 24 -17.55 2.31 -10.65
CA ALA A 24 -16.14 1.92 -10.65
C ALA A 24 -15.71 1.52 -9.23
N ASN A 25 -14.95 0.43 -9.12
CA ASN A 25 -14.35 0.01 -7.86
C ASN A 25 -13.09 0.86 -7.58
N ALA A 26 -12.88 1.22 -6.32
CA ALA A 26 -11.70 1.93 -5.85
C ALA A 26 -11.20 1.32 -4.52
N TYR A 27 -9.93 1.54 -4.22
CA TYR A 27 -9.30 1.13 -2.96
C TYR A 27 -9.00 2.36 -2.10
N VAL A 28 -9.06 2.19 -0.77
CA VAL A 28 -8.59 3.21 0.16
C VAL A 28 -7.06 3.22 0.15
N THR A 29 -6.46 4.41 0.07
CA THR A 29 -5.01 4.57 0.10
C THR A 29 -4.46 4.45 1.53
N ASP A 30 -3.31 3.81 1.66
CA ASP A 30 -2.55 3.76 2.91
C ASP A 30 -1.70 5.02 3.14
N SER A 31 -1.64 5.92 2.14
CA SER A 31 -0.94 7.20 2.22
C SER A 31 -1.86 8.29 2.77
N PHE A 32 -1.68 8.63 4.04
CA PHE A 32 -2.38 9.72 4.71
C PHE A 32 -1.42 10.57 5.53
N ARG A 33 -1.91 11.66 6.11
CA ARG A 33 -1.15 12.53 7.01
C ARG A 33 -1.86 12.65 8.35
N ILE A 34 -1.10 12.59 9.45
CA ILE A 34 -1.61 12.77 10.81
C ILE A 34 -1.15 14.10 11.39
N ASN A 35 -1.91 14.61 12.35
CA ASN A 35 -1.62 15.86 13.02
C ASN A 35 -0.67 15.64 14.20
N LEU A 36 0.49 16.31 14.17
CA LEU A 36 1.32 16.54 15.35
C LEU A 36 0.84 17.82 16.03
N ARG A 37 0.38 17.73 17.29
CA ARG A 37 -0.25 18.83 18.02
C ARG A 37 0.60 19.30 19.19
N ARG A 38 0.32 20.50 19.68
CA ARG A 38 1.00 21.05 20.87
C ARG A 38 0.62 20.34 22.17
N GLY A 39 -0.56 19.73 22.25
CA GLY A 39 -1.06 19.03 23.44
C GLY A 39 -2.02 17.88 23.10
N PRO A 40 -2.38 17.03 24.07
CA PRO A 40 -3.19 15.82 23.89
C PRO A 40 -4.70 16.14 23.78
N SER A 41 -5.08 16.99 22.82
CA SER A 41 -6.48 17.30 22.54
C SER A 41 -6.64 17.77 21.09
N THR A 42 -7.82 17.54 20.51
CA THR A 42 -8.20 18.01 19.17
C THR A 42 -8.29 19.53 19.05
N GLU A 43 -8.43 20.24 20.17
CA GLU A 43 -8.46 21.71 20.23
C GLU A 43 -7.07 22.34 20.20
N ASN A 44 -6.02 21.57 20.52
CA ASN A 44 -4.65 22.07 20.54
C ASN A 44 -4.13 22.36 19.13
N LYS A 45 -3.36 23.44 19.00
CA LYS A 45 -2.74 23.87 17.74
C LYS A 45 -1.97 22.72 17.07
N ILE A 46 -2.18 22.56 15.76
CA ILE A 46 -1.39 21.67 14.90
C ILE A 46 -0.02 22.32 14.65
N LEU A 47 1.04 21.57 14.95
CA LEU A 47 2.43 21.97 14.73
C LEU A 47 2.93 21.52 13.36
N LYS A 48 2.60 20.29 12.96
CA LYS A 48 3.05 19.68 11.70
C LYS A 48 2.09 18.58 11.24
N PHE A 49 2.10 18.28 9.95
CA PHE A 49 1.46 17.09 9.40
C PHE A 49 2.53 16.04 9.12
N LEU A 50 2.41 14.86 9.73
CA LEU A 50 3.33 13.75 9.54
C LEU A 50 2.74 12.77 8.50
N PRO A 51 3.45 12.43 7.43
CA PRO A 51 2.97 11.42 6.46
C PRO A 51 2.98 10.01 7.05
N SER A 52 2.20 9.10 6.45
CA SER A 52 2.26 7.66 6.74
C SER A 52 3.70 7.15 6.66
N GLY A 53 4.08 6.30 7.62
CA GLY A 53 5.42 5.72 7.69
C GLY A 53 6.51 6.65 8.21
N TYR A 54 6.19 7.90 8.57
CA TYR A 54 7.16 8.81 9.17
C TYR A 54 7.64 8.26 10.53
N PRO A 55 8.96 8.11 10.76
CA PRO A 55 9.49 7.54 11.99
C PRO A 55 9.29 8.51 13.16
N VAL A 56 8.87 7.97 14.29
CA VAL A 56 8.71 8.72 15.54
C VAL A 56 9.18 7.89 16.73
N GLU A 57 9.71 8.57 17.73
CA GLU A 57 10.03 8.00 19.03
C GLU A 57 8.96 8.41 20.04
N ILE A 58 8.36 7.44 20.74
CA ILE A 58 7.36 7.71 21.78
C ILE A 58 8.09 8.06 23.07
N LEU A 59 7.82 9.25 23.60
CA LEU A 59 8.40 9.76 24.84
C LEU A 59 7.44 9.64 26.02
N GLU A 60 6.14 9.77 25.77
CA GLU A 60 5.09 9.67 26.79
C GLU A 60 3.78 9.17 26.16
N THR A 61 2.93 8.53 26.96
CA THR A 61 1.58 8.11 26.55
C THR A 61 0.56 8.55 27.59
N GLN A 62 -0.51 9.19 27.14
CA GLN A 62 -1.61 9.67 27.97
C GLN A 62 -2.92 9.48 27.21
N GLU A 63 -3.84 8.68 27.77
CA GLU A 63 -5.25 8.55 27.35
C GLU A 63 -5.51 8.72 25.83
N GLY A 64 -4.97 7.80 25.03
CA GLY A 64 -5.18 7.77 23.57
C GLY A 64 -4.31 8.74 22.76
N TRP A 65 -3.39 9.45 23.43
CA TRP A 65 -2.37 10.29 22.83
C TRP A 65 -0.96 9.80 23.21
N CYS A 66 -0.01 10.05 22.32
CA CYS A 66 1.41 9.85 22.58
C CYS A 66 2.15 11.17 22.33
N PHE A 67 2.99 11.58 23.27
CA PHE A 67 3.99 12.61 23.02
C PHE A 67 5.15 11.94 22.30
N VAL A 68 5.49 12.47 21.12
CA VAL A 68 6.48 11.88 20.25
C VAL A 68 7.54 12.89 19.86
N HIS A 69 8.73 12.37 19.59
CA HIS A 69 9.78 13.05 18.89
C HIS A 69 9.79 12.57 17.44
N ALA A 70 9.41 13.46 16.53
CA ALA A 70 9.39 13.23 15.10
C ALA A 70 10.69 13.78 14.52
N SER A 71 11.57 12.90 14.05
CA SER A 71 12.85 13.25 13.45
C SER A 71 13.06 12.42 12.20
N ASP A 72 13.42 13.09 11.11
CA ASP A 72 13.88 12.48 9.86
C ASP A 72 15.36 12.83 9.67
N ASP A 73 16.08 12.07 8.85
CA ASP A 73 17.52 12.23 8.56
C ASP A 73 17.87 13.63 7.99
N LYS A 74 16.84 14.40 7.60
CA LYS A 74 16.93 15.73 6.99
C LYS A 74 16.87 16.90 7.99
N GLN A 75 17.30 16.70 9.25
CA GLN A 75 17.55 17.73 10.29
C GLN A 75 16.31 18.39 10.93
N ASP A 76 15.11 18.08 10.47
CA ASP A 76 13.88 18.68 10.98
C ASP A 76 13.35 17.82 12.14
N SER A 77 13.74 18.17 13.38
CA SER A 77 13.28 17.50 14.60
C SER A 77 12.21 18.33 15.31
N ILE A 78 11.08 17.72 15.64
CA ILE A 78 10.00 18.39 16.35
C ILE A 78 9.31 17.43 17.32
N LYS A 79 8.92 17.97 18.49
CA LYS A 79 8.17 17.22 19.49
C LYS A 79 6.72 17.69 19.56
N GLY A 80 5.81 16.78 19.83
CA GLY A 80 4.39 17.08 19.94
C GLY A 80 3.55 15.83 20.19
N TRP A 81 2.24 16.01 20.23
CA TRP A 81 1.27 14.97 20.55
C TRP A 81 0.57 14.45 19.30
N VAL A 82 0.46 13.13 19.19
CA VAL A 82 -0.28 12.42 18.14
C VAL A 82 -1.28 11.46 18.77
N LEU A 83 -2.34 11.11 18.05
CA LEU A 83 -3.26 10.06 18.50
C LEU A 83 -2.59 8.69 18.42
N SER A 84 -2.60 7.92 19.51
CA SER A 84 -1.94 6.62 19.60
C SER A 84 -2.45 5.62 18.55
N ARG A 85 -3.72 5.73 18.16
CA ARG A 85 -4.35 4.85 17.15
C ARG A 85 -3.70 4.89 15.76
N TYR A 86 -2.90 5.91 15.48
CA TYR A 86 -2.19 6.04 14.21
C TYR A 86 -0.75 5.54 14.27
N LEU A 87 -0.27 5.16 15.45
CA LEU A 87 1.07 4.62 15.64
C LEU A 87 1.02 3.10 15.60
N ILE A 88 2.04 2.52 14.97
CA ILE A 88 2.27 1.08 14.92
C ILE A 88 3.71 0.82 15.38
N ASP A 89 3.92 -0.29 16.09
CA ASP A 89 5.22 -0.74 16.60
C ASP A 89 6.00 -1.59 15.59
N ARG A 90 5.33 -2.12 14.58
CA ARG A 90 5.94 -2.81 13.45
C ARG A 90 6.37 -1.84 12.34
N LEU A 91 7.29 -2.32 11.51
CA LEU A 91 7.64 -1.65 10.27
C LEU A 91 6.44 -1.59 9.31
N PRO A 92 6.15 -0.44 8.65
CA PRO A 92 5.04 -0.34 7.71
C PRO A 92 5.15 -1.34 6.54
N TRP A 93 4.01 -1.80 6.01
CA TRP A 93 3.96 -2.82 4.95
C TRP A 93 4.68 -2.44 3.67
N GLU A 94 4.77 -1.16 3.32
CA GLU A 94 5.52 -0.71 2.15
C GLU A 94 7.01 -1.12 2.25
N TYR A 95 7.61 -0.95 3.44
CA TYR A 95 8.98 -1.39 3.69
C TYR A 95 9.11 -2.91 3.66
N GLN A 96 8.13 -3.64 4.21
CA GLN A 96 8.11 -5.11 4.18
C GLN A 96 7.98 -5.64 2.75
N THR A 97 7.16 -5.00 1.92
CA THR A 97 6.94 -5.41 0.53
C THR A 97 8.22 -5.27 -0.27
N LYS A 98 8.98 -4.19 -0.05
CA LYS A 98 10.26 -3.97 -0.71
C LYS A 98 11.28 -5.08 -0.40
N SER A 99 11.41 -5.47 0.87
CA SER A 99 12.34 -6.55 1.25
C SER A 99 11.87 -7.90 0.72
N LEU A 100 10.58 -8.21 0.80
CA LEU A 100 10.00 -9.44 0.27
C LEU A 100 10.16 -9.55 -1.25
N LEU A 101 9.99 -8.46 -1.99
CA LEU A 101 10.23 -8.44 -3.44
C LEU A 101 11.70 -8.75 -3.76
N GLN A 102 12.63 -8.15 -3.03
CA GLN A 102 14.06 -8.44 -3.19
C GLN A 102 14.38 -9.91 -2.89
N GLU A 103 13.81 -10.45 -1.81
CA GLU A 103 13.99 -11.86 -1.46
C GLU A 103 13.43 -12.79 -2.54
N ASN A 104 12.23 -12.51 -3.05
CA ASN A 104 11.63 -13.28 -4.15
C ASN A 104 12.51 -13.28 -5.40
N GLU A 105 13.06 -12.13 -5.78
CA GLU A 105 13.97 -12.03 -6.93
C GLU A 105 15.28 -12.81 -6.69
N MET A 106 15.81 -12.78 -5.47
CA MET A 106 16.99 -13.57 -5.10
C MET A 106 16.71 -15.07 -5.09
N LEU A 107 15.54 -15.49 -4.60
CA LEU A 107 15.11 -16.89 -4.59
C LEU A 107 14.95 -17.42 -6.01
N LYS A 108 14.29 -16.67 -6.92
CA LYS A 108 14.20 -17.04 -8.34
C LYS A 108 15.56 -17.23 -8.99
N LYS A 109 16.52 -16.33 -8.72
CA LYS A 109 17.90 -16.46 -9.21
C LYS A 109 18.60 -17.70 -8.66
N LYS A 110 18.40 -18.02 -7.38
CA LYS A 110 18.96 -19.23 -6.76
C LYS A 110 18.36 -20.49 -7.39
N LEU A 111 17.06 -20.53 -7.64
CA LEU A 111 16.38 -21.64 -8.30
C LEU A 111 16.95 -21.87 -9.70
N ALA A 112 17.02 -20.84 -10.54
CA ALA A 112 17.58 -20.94 -11.88
C ALA A 112 19.03 -21.46 -11.87
N ARG A 113 19.85 -21.03 -10.89
CA ARG A 113 21.21 -21.54 -10.73
C ARG A 113 21.25 -23.02 -10.35
N ILE A 114 20.33 -23.46 -9.49
CA ILE A 114 20.22 -24.87 -9.08
C ILE A 114 19.78 -25.73 -10.26
N GLU A 115 18.78 -25.28 -11.02
CA GLU A 115 18.29 -25.96 -12.22
C GLU A 115 19.41 -26.14 -13.25
N ASN A 116 20.12 -25.06 -13.59
CA ASN A 116 21.26 -25.13 -14.52
C ASN A 116 22.37 -26.07 -14.04
N LYS A 117 22.66 -26.10 -12.73
CA LYS A 117 23.61 -27.05 -12.14
C LYS A 117 23.10 -28.49 -12.24
N TRP A 118 21.80 -28.69 -12.03
CA TRP A 118 21.19 -30.00 -12.14
C TRP A 118 21.25 -30.53 -13.57
N GLU A 119 20.92 -29.70 -14.55
CA GLU A 119 21.03 -30.05 -15.98
C GLU A 119 22.47 -30.37 -16.39
N ALA A 120 23.43 -29.57 -15.95
CA ALA A 120 24.85 -29.80 -16.22
C ALA A 120 25.34 -31.13 -15.60
N ALA A 121 24.93 -31.43 -14.37
CA ALA A 121 25.27 -32.67 -13.69
C ALA A 121 24.63 -33.89 -14.37
N LEU A 122 23.35 -33.77 -14.78
CA LEU A 122 22.65 -34.82 -15.53
C LEU A 122 23.36 -35.11 -16.85
N LYS A 123 23.73 -34.07 -17.60
CA LYS A 123 24.48 -34.19 -18.85
C LYS A 123 25.83 -34.88 -18.63
N GLN A 124 26.57 -34.49 -17.59
CA GLN A 124 27.85 -35.10 -17.24
C GLN A 124 27.69 -36.58 -16.90
N GLN A 125 26.60 -36.96 -16.24
CA GLN A 125 26.31 -38.35 -15.91
C GLN A 125 25.95 -39.16 -17.16
N THR A 126 25.11 -38.65 -18.05
CA THR A 126 24.80 -39.31 -19.34
C THR A 126 26.03 -39.49 -20.22
N ASP A 127 26.89 -38.46 -20.32
CA ASP A 127 28.12 -38.52 -21.13
C ASP A 127 29.11 -39.56 -20.59
N LYS A 128 29.11 -39.80 -19.28
CA LYS A 128 29.93 -40.84 -18.65
C LYS A 128 29.44 -42.24 -19.01
N TYR A 129 28.12 -42.48 -19.00
CA TYR A 129 27.55 -43.77 -19.37
C TYR A 129 27.67 -44.09 -20.86
N GLN A 130 27.66 -43.09 -21.74
CA GLN A 130 27.84 -43.30 -23.19
C GLN A 130 29.29 -43.63 -23.60
N LYS A 131 30.27 -43.38 -22.72
CA LYS A 131 31.71 -43.63 -22.98
C LYS A 131 32.21 -44.98 -22.46
N LEU A 132 31.35 -45.75 -21.78
CA LEU A 132 31.58 -47.11 -21.33
C LEU A 132 31.01 -48.09 -22.36
#